data_AF-A0A0K8TN82-F1
#
_entry.id   AF-A0A0K8TN82-F1
#
_cell.length_a   1.000
_cell.length_b   1.000
_cell.length_c   1.000
_cell.angle_alpha   90.00
_cell.angle_beta   90.00
_cell.angle_gamma   90.00
#
_symmetry.space_group_name_H-M   'P 1'
#
loop_
_entity.id
_entity.type
_entity.pdbx_description
1 polymer ?
#
loop_
_entity_poly.entity_id
_entity_poly.type
_entity_poly.pdbx_seq_one_letter_code
_entity_poly.pdbx_strand_id
1 'polypeptide(L)'
;LLMRFAWEKSFHEDAGGGGPQSNMHLVPYLLFYTLYILLSSRSFAREEKTLSTYLSTPPSDKWLECSYEVEGPLYQIVLSLALHTPELWASHKITHLKRLLVIAQCRNISPNVLCKALLSSSDRQPKAYSVYKPYLMMFGLVELIYKYLFKTVTAPKQEDWALSLFDYIRRNDEAMLKSSDIILQTFSDEYLPCTSFSEFCDVAGLFNDIENPDAFLTDLLQS
;
A
#
# COMPACT_ATOMS: atom_id res chain seq x y z
N LEU A 1 10.96 3.83 -2.92
CA LEU A 1 10.82 4.99 -2.00
C LEU A 1 9.85 4.73 -0.85
N LEU A 2 8.55 4.45 -1.09
CA LEU A 2 7.56 4.24 -0.02
C LEU A 2 7.97 3.15 1.00
N MET A 3 8.58 2.06 0.56
CA MET A 3 9.12 1.06 1.50
C MET A 3 10.20 1.60 2.44
N ARG A 4 10.98 2.62 2.04
CA ARG A 4 11.97 3.22 2.94
C ARG A 4 11.27 3.97 4.08
N PHE A 5 10.18 4.70 3.80
CA PHE A 5 9.32 5.27 4.84
C PHE A 5 8.69 4.19 5.72
N ALA A 6 8.08 3.19 5.10
CA ALA A 6 7.33 2.16 5.82
C ALA A 6 8.20 1.28 6.74
N TRP A 7 9.46 1.02 6.36
CA TRP A 7 10.43 0.32 7.20
C TRP A 7 11.34 1.25 8.02
N GLU A 8 11.05 2.55 8.05
CA GLU A 8 11.85 3.54 8.80
C GLU A 8 13.36 3.48 8.43
N LYS A 9 13.65 3.19 7.16
CA LYS A 9 15.02 3.06 6.63
C LYS A 9 15.54 4.41 6.14
N SER A 10 16.86 4.58 6.24
CA SER A 10 17.58 5.72 5.67
C SER A 10 17.37 5.85 4.15
N PHE A 11 17.31 7.10 3.68
CA PHE A 11 17.19 7.48 2.26
C PHE A 11 18.55 7.60 1.54
N HIS A 12 19.67 7.47 2.26
CA HIS A 12 21.01 7.69 1.72
C HIS A 12 21.41 6.77 0.56
N GLU A 13 21.05 5.49 0.62
CA GLU A 13 21.54 4.49 -0.34
C GLU A 13 20.76 4.48 -1.66
N ASP A 14 19.44 4.65 -1.60
CA ASP A 14 18.56 4.38 -2.77
C ASP A 14 17.96 5.64 -3.39
N ALA A 15 17.79 6.71 -2.61
CA ALA A 15 17.11 7.93 -3.05
C ALA A 15 18.09 9.09 -3.34
N GLY A 16 19.40 8.82 -3.28
CA GLY A 16 20.44 9.86 -3.42
C GLY A 16 20.58 10.76 -2.18
N GLY A 17 19.99 10.38 -1.04
CA GLY A 17 20.02 11.15 0.21
C GLY A 17 18.76 11.99 0.48
N GLY A 18 18.95 13.11 1.16
CA GLY A 18 17.87 14.02 1.56
C GLY A 18 17.12 13.57 2.83
N GLY A 19 16.44 14.53 3.47
CA GLY A 19 15.57 14.25 4.61
C GLY A 19 14.23 13.62 4.19
N PRO A 20 13.43 13.13 5.16
CA PRO A 20 12.10 12.57 4.91
C PRO A 20 11.19 13.52 4.12
N GLN A 21 11.25 14.82 4.38
CA GLN A 21 10.44 15.82 3.67
C GLN A 21 10.73 15.88 2.18
N SER A 22 11.99 16.09 1.80
CA SER A 22 12.40 16.14 0.39
C SER A 22 12.06 14.83 -0.34
N ASN A 23 12.16 13.69 0.34
CA ASN A 23 11.76 12.40 -0.20
C ASN A 23 10.24 12.29 -0.37
N MET A 24 9.43 12.81 0.56
CA MET A 24 7.96 12.80 0.41
C MET A 24 7.50 13.74 -0.72
N HIS A 25 8.20 14.86 -0.94
CA HIS A 25 7.97 15.71 -2.11
C HIS A 25 8.24 14.99 -3.42
N LEU A 26 9.16 14.02 -3.45
CA LEU A 26 9.48 13.26 -4.67
C LEU A 26 8.38 12.26 -5.08
N VAL A 27 7.58 11.76 -4.12
CA VAL A 27 6.54 10.74 -4.34
C VAL A 27 5.57 11.08 -5.49
N PRO A 28 4.90 12.25 -5.53
CA PRO A 28 3.99 12.59 -6.62
C PRO A 28 4.68 12.60 -8.00
N TYR A 29 5.96 12.97 -8.08
CA TYR A 29 6.68 13.00 -9.36
C TYR A 29 7.15 11.62 -9.81
N LEU A 30 7.46 10.71 -8.88
CA LEU A 30 7.66 9.30 -9.22
C LEU A 30 6.39 8.69 -9.78
N LEU A 31 5.23 8.99 -9.16
CA LEU A 31 3.93 8.56 -9.67
C LEU A 31 3.64 9.16 -11.05
N PHE A 32 3.93 10.45 -11.27
CA PHE A 32 3.85 11.08 -12.59
C PHE A 32 4.66 10.33 -13.65
N TYR A 33 5.89 9.91 -13.31
CA TYR A 33 6.72 9.10 -14.19
C TYR A 33 6.14 7.70 -14.45
N THR A 34 5.61 7.04 -13.42
CA THR A 34 4.91 5.76 -13.58
C THR A 34 3.73 5.89 -14.53
N LEU A 35 2.91 6.94 -14.36
CA LEU A 35 1.76 7.23 -15.24
C LEU A 35 2.21 7.53 -16.67
N TYR A 36 3.27 8.32 -16.84
CA TYR A 36 3.85 8.58 -18.16
C TYR A 36 4.22 7.27 -18.87
N ILE A 37 4.95 6.39 -18.20
CA ILE A 37 5.37 5.10 -18.77
C ILE A 37 4.15 4.22 -19.07
N LEU A 38 3.18 4.16 -18.16
CA LEU A 38 1.96 3.38 -18.32
C LEU A 38 1.17 3.82 -19.58
N LEU A 39 1.01 5.14 -19.76
CA LEU A 39 0.30 5.74 -20.90
C LEU A 39 1.10 5.59 -22.19
N SER A 40 2.41 5.88 -22.18
CA SER A 40 3.25 5.85 -23.38
C SER A 40 3.47 4.43 -23.90
N SER A 41 3.57 3.44 -23.00
CA SER A 41 3.70 2.03 -23.35
C SER A 41 2.36 1.36 -23.68
N ARG A 42 1.23 2.06 -23.47
CA ARG A 42 -0.14 1.53 -23.64
C ARG A 42 -0.37 0.23 -22.85
N SER A 43 0.23 0.13 -21.67
CA SER A 43 0.18 -1.09 -20.84
C SER A 43 -0.98 -1.10 -19.84
N PHE A 44 -1.74 0.00 -19.71
CA PHE A 44 -2.85 0.13 -18.75
C PHE A 44 -3.76 -1.10 -18.67
N ALA A 45 -4.32 -1.56 -19.80
CA ALA A 45 -5.26 -2.69 -19.80
C ALA A 45 -4.63 -4.00 -19.33
N ARG A 46 -3.32 -4.20 -19.55
CA ARG A 46 -2.60 -5.37 -19.07
C ARG A 46 -2.41 -5.28 -17.55
N GLU A 47 -1.93 -4.13 -17.06
CA GLU A 47 -1.68 -3.92 -15.64
C GLU A 47 -2.97 -3.95 -14.81
N GLU A 48 -4.06 -3.39 -15.33
CA GLU A 48 -5.40 -3.46 -14.73
C GLU A 48 -5.88 -4.91 -14.62
N LYS A 49 -5.77 -5.69 -15.70
CA LYS A 49 -6.13 -7.12 -15.66
C LYS A 49 -5.31 -7.90 -14.63
N THR A 50 -4.02 -7.60 -14.52
CA THR A 50 -3.12 -8.20 -13.52
C THR A 50 -3.58 -7.86 -12.10
N LEU A 51 -3.82 -6.58 -11.82
CA LEU A 51 -4.27 -6.12 -10.50
C LEU A 51 -5.64 -6.68 -10.14
N SER A 52 -6.58 -6.70 -11.10
CA SER A 52 -7.93 -7.27 -10.93
C SER A 52 -7.89 -8.78 -10.64
N THR A 53 -7.03 -9.52 -11.33
CA THR A 53 -6.79 -10.96 -11.06
C THR A 53 -6.21 -11.18 -9.67
N TYR A 54 -5.25 -10.34 -9.27
CA TYR A 54 -4.66 -10.35 -7.93
C TYR A 54 -5.74 -10.10 -6.85
N LEU A 55 -6.59 -9.09 -7.03
CA LEU A 55 -7.63 -8.73 -6.07
C LEU A 55 -8.75 -9.78 -5.98
N SER A 56 -9.07 -10.42 -7.10
CA SER A 56 -10.15 -11.43 -7.17
C SER A 56 -9.72 -12.82 -6.70
N THR A 57 -8.42 -13.06 -6.49
CA THR A 57 -7.93 -14.37 -6.04
C THR A 57 -8.26 -14.58 -4.55
N PRO A 58 -9.06 -15.58 -4.17
CA PRO A 58 -9.47 -15.81 -2.79
C PRO A 58 -8.32 -16.31 -1.90
N PRO A 59 -8.42 -16.15 -0.57
CA PRO A 59 -7.45 -16.71 0.38
C PRO A 59 -7.14 -18.17 0.08
N SER A 60 -5.85 -18.48 -0.05
CA SER A 60 -5.34 -19.80 -0.41
C SER A 60 -3.81 -19.83 -0.24
N ASP A 61 -3.20 -21.01 -0.32
CA ASP A 61 -1.74 -21.16 -0.29
C ASP A 61 -1.03 -20.31 -1.38
N LYS A 62 -1.72 -20.01 -2.49
CA LYS A 62 -1.22 -19.10 -3.53
C LYS A 62 -0.90 -17.69 -3.00
N TRP A 63 -1.61 -17.22 -1.97
CA TRP A 63 -1.28 -15.93 -1.33
C TRP A 63 0.10 -15.97 -0.67
N LEU A 64 0.49 -17.11 -0.10
CA LEU A 64 1.78 -17.31 0.56
C LEU A 64 2.90 -17.34 -0.48
N GLU A 65 2.67 -17.99 -1.63
CA GLU A 65 3.65 -18.05 -2.73
C GLU A 65 3.98 -16.64 -3.28
N CYS A 66 2.97 -15.78 -3.43
CA CYS A 66 3.16 -14.39 -3.88
C CYS A 66 3.95 -13.50 -2.88
N SER A 67 4.26 -13.99 -1.68
CA SER A 67 4.95 -13.18 -0.64
C SER A 67 6.36 -12.77 -1.04
N TYR A 68 6.99 -13.46 -2.00
CA TYR A 68 8.37 -13.22 -2.42
C TYR A 68 8.47 -12.78 -3.89
N GLU A 69 7.34 -12.66 -4.59
CA GLU A 69 7.31 -12.21 -5.97
C GLU A 69 7.62 -10.72 -6.06
N VAL A 70 8.34 -10.35 -7.14
CA VAL A 70 8.65 -8.95 -7.45
C VAL A 70 7.37 -8.14 -7.64
N GLU A 71 6.40 -8.71 -8.36
CA GLU A 71 5.07 -8.13 -8.59
C GLU A 71 4.04 -8.57 -7.55
N GLY A 72 4.52 -8.94 -6.35
CA GLY A 72 3.67 -9.37 -5.22
C GLY A 72 2.93 -8.21 -4.54
N PRO A 73 2.35 -8.43 -3.35
CA PRO A 73 1.42 -7.49 -2.72
C PRO A 73 1.94 -6.06 -2.50
N LEU A 74 3.25 -5.90 -2.22
CA LEU A 74 3.88 -4.59 -2.06
C LEU A 74 3.97 -3.81 -3.38
N TYR A 75 4.12 -4.51 -4.51
CA TYR A 75 4.06 -3.89 -5.83
C TYR A 75 2.62 -3.56 -6.20
N GLN A 76 1.69 -4.52 -6.01
CA GLN A 76 0.29 -4.38 -6.39
C GLN A 76 -0.41 -3.22 -5.66
N ILE A 77 -0.10 -2.98 -4.38
CA ILE A 77 -0.66 -1.84 -3.63
C ILE A 77 -0.10 -0.48 -4.09
N VAL A 78 1.13 -0.44 -4.62
CA VAL A 78 1.67 0.79 -5.21
C VAL A 78 1.07 1.01 -6.60
N LEU A 79 0.95 -0.06 -7.39
CA LEU A 79 0.37 -0.02 -8.72
C LEU A 79 -1.09 0.47 -8.69
N SER A 80 -1.84 0.17 -7.62
CA SER A 80 -3.21 0.68 -7.47
C SER A 80 -3.27 2.21 -7.50
N LEU A 81 -2.27 2.94 -7.01
CA LEU A 81 -2.21 4.41 -7.09
C LEU A 81 -2.34 4.93 -8.53
N ALA A 82 -1.79 4.19 -9.50
CA ALA A 82 -1.82 4.56 -10.91
C ALA A 82 -3.08 4.06 -11.65
N LEU A 83 -3.72 3.00 -11.13
CA LEU A 83 -4.79 2.29 -11.85
C LEU A 83 -6.19 2.51 -11.26
N HIS A 84 -6.30 2.66 -9.95
CA HIS A 84 -7.59 2.72 -9.25
C HIS A 84 -7.93 4.16 -8.87
N THR A 85 -9.17 4.57 -9.20
CA THR A 85 -9.79 5.76 -8.63
C THR A 85 -9.97 5.61 -7.12
N PRO A 86 -10.23 6.71 -6.38
CA PRO A 86 -10.53 6.63 -4.94
C PRO A 86 -11.69 5.68 -4.60
N GLU A 87 -12.70 5.59 -5.46
CA GLU A 87 -13.84 4.68 -5.28
C GLU A 87 -13.42 3.21 -5.40
N LEU A 88 -12.63 2.88 -6.44
CA LEU A 88 -12.08 1.53 -6.62
C LEU A 88 -11.08 1.17 -5.53
N TRP A 89 -10.32 2.14 -5.02
CA TRP A 89 -9.48 1.93 -3.86
C TRP A 89 -10.31 1.59 -2.62
N ALA A 90 -11.35 2.37 -2.32
CA ALA A 90 -12.22 2.13 -1.18
C ALA A 90 -12.85 0.72 -1.22
N SER A 91 -13.25 0.22 -2.40
CA SER A 91 -13.82 -1.13 -2.52
C SER A 91 -12.80 -2.26 -2.36
N HIS A 92 -11.51 -2.00 -2.56
CA HIS A 92 -10.47 -3.04 -2.60
C HIS A 92 -9.41 -2.93 -1.48
N LYS A 93 -9.36 -1.82 -0.74
CA LYS A 93 -8.31 -1.53 0.25
C LYS A 93 -8.19 -2.64 1.30
N ILE A 94 -9.30 -3.22 1.74
CA ILE A 94 -9.29 -4.32 2.72
C ILE A 94 -8.65 -5.58 2.15
N THR A 95 -8.83 -5.88 0.86
CA THR A 95 -8.13 -6.99 0.20
C THR A 95 -6.62 -6.76 0.17
N HIS A 96 -6.18 -5.54 -0.14
CA HIS A 96 -4.75 -5.19 -0.04
C HIS A 96 -4.23 -5.33 1.39
N LEU A 97 -4.96 -4.86 2.39
CA LEU A 97 -4.58 -4.99 3.80
C LEU A 97 -4.42 -6.45 4.23
N LYS A 98 -5.40 -7.30 3.90
CA LYS A 98 -5.33 -8.75 4.18
C LYS A 98 -4.07 -9.37 3.55
N ARG A 99 -3.80 -9.05 2.29
CA ARG A 99 -2.61 -9.53 1.58
C ARG A 99 -1.32 -9.08 2.24
N LEU A 100 -1.24 -7.82 2.67
CA LEU A 100 -0.09 -7.27 3.37
C LEU A 100 0.17 -7.96 4.72
N LEU A 101 -0.88 -8.23 5.49
CA LEU A 101 -0.79 -8.97 6.76
C LEU A 101 -0.32 -10.42 6.54
N VAL A 102 -0.81 -11.08 5.50
CA VAL A 102 -0.39 -12.45 5.15
C VAL A 102 1.08 -12.50 4.74
N ILE A 103 1.58 -11.55 3.93
CA ILE A 103 3.01 -11.55 3.57
C ILE A 103 3.91 -11.21 4.77
N ALA A 104 3.44 -10.38 5.69
CA ALA A 104 4.15 -10.08 6.93
C ALA A 104 4.33 -11.34 7.77
N GLN A 105 3.25 -12.10 7.95
CA GLN A 105 3.25 -13.39 8.63
C GLN A 105 4.22 -14.36 7.98
N CYS A 106 4.06 -14.55 6.67
CA CYS A 106 4.82 -15.48 5.84
C CYS A 106 6.32 -15.20 5.91
N ARG A 107 6.74 -13.94 5.73
CA ARG A 107 8.15 -13.53 5.76
C ARG A 107 8.76 -13.61 7.16
N ASN A 108 7.96 -13.48 8.21
CA ASN A 108 8.44 -13.69 9.57
C ASN A 108 8.69 -15.19 9.86
N ILE A 109 7.83 -16.07 9.36
CA ILE A 109 7.93 -17.51 9.58
C ILE A 109 9.04 -18.14 8.73
N SER A 110 9.14 -17.74 7.47
CA SER A 110 10.08 -18.31 6.50
C SER A 110 10.97 -17.24 5.85
N PRO A 111 11.81 -16.52 6.60
CA PRO A 111 12.51 -15.31 6.12
C PRO A 111 13.41 -15.53 4.88
N ASN A 112 13.92 -16.75 4.69
CA ASN A 112 14.90 -17.05 3.64
C ASN A 112 14.41 -18.09 2.62
N VAL A 113 13.16 -18.55 2.71
CA VAL A 113 12.64 -19.63 1.87
C VAL A 113 11.18 -19.37 1.53
N LEU A 114 10.77 -19.71 0.31
CA LEU A 114 9.37 -19.66 -0.11
C LEU A 114 8.48 -20.42 0.89
N CYS A 115 7.56 -19.70 1.53
CA CYS A 115 6.55 -20.31 2.38
C CYS A 115 5.43 -20.87 1.50
N LYS A 116 5.33 -22.20 1.42
CA LYS A 116 4.27 -22.87 0.65
C LYS A 116 2.99 -23.08 1.44
N ALA A 117 3.08 -23.11 2.77
CA ALA A 117 1.96 -23.32 3.68
C ALA A 117 2.34 -22.90 5.11
N LEU A 118 1.34 -22.47 5.89
CA LEU A 118 1.45 -22.33 7.34
C LEU A 118 1.17 -23.70 7.98
N LEU A 119 2.24 -24.47 8.20
CA LEU A 119 2.20 -25.90 8.51
C LEU A 119 1.82 -26.19 9.97
N SER A 120 2.25 -25.35 10.90
CA SER A 120 1.97 -25.54 12.33
C SER A 120 0.85 -24.63 12.83
N SER A 121 0.21 -25.02 13.94
CA SER A 121 -0.79 -24.17 14.60
C SER A 121 -0.20 -22.85 15.08
N SER A 122 1.08 -22.83 15.47
CA SER A 122 1.78 -21.60 15.87
C SER A 122 2.07 -20.68 14.70
N ASP A 123 2.23 -21.20 13.48
CA ASP A 123 2.37 -20.40 12.25
C ASP A 123 1.10 -19.61 11.91
N ARG A 124 -0.06 -20.10 12.36
CA ARG A 124 -1.36 -19.46 12.14
C ARG A 124 -1.77 -18.52 13.27
N GLN A 125 -0.96 -18.40 14.32
CA GLN A 125 -1.21 -17.43 15.39
C GLN A 125 -0.67 -16.05 15.02
N PRO A 126 -1.41 -14.98 15.34
CA PRO A 126 -0.89 -13.61 15.26
C PRO A 126 0.46 -13.46 15.97
N LYS A 127 1.34 -12.66 15.38
CA LYS A 127 2.67 -12.33 15.91
C LYS A 127 2.67 -10.96 16.58
N ALA A 128 3.83 -10.56 17.11
CA ALA A 128 4.00 -9.23 17.67
C ALA A 128 3.70 -8.15 16.62
N TYR A 129 3.12 -7.02 17.04
CA TYR A 129 2.78 -5.91 16.15
C TYR A 129 3.96 -5.45 15.27
N SER A 130 5.19 -5.48 15.80
CA SER A 130 6.40 -5.13 15.06
C SER A 130 6.64 -5.94 13.78
N VAL A 131 6.08 -7.15 13.68
CA VAL A 131 6.11 -7.97 12.46
C VAL A 131 5.25 -7.36 11.35
N TYR A 132 4.08 -6.83 11.72
CA TYR A 132 3.12 -6.26 10.78
C TYR A 132 3.33 -4.78 10.54
N LYS A 133 3.91 -4.05 11.51
CA LYS A 133 4.05 -2.58 11.48
C LYS A 133 4.54 -2.06 10.12
N PRO A 134 5.64 -2.56 9.51
CA PRO A 134 6.11 -2.00 8.25
C PRO A 134 5.11 -2.17 7.09
N TYR A 135 4.35 -3.26 7.08
CA TYR A 135 3.33 -3.51 6.06
C TYR A 135 2.09 -2.64 6.28
N LEU A 136 1.71 -2.43 7.54
CA LEU A 136 0.66 -1.49 7.92
C LEU A 136 1.05 -0.05 7.56
N MET A 137 2.31 0.34 7.79
CA MET A 137 2.82 1.65 7.37
C MET A 137 2.80 1.80 5.84
N MET A 138 3.09 0.75 5.09
CA MET A 138 2.95 0.74 3.63
C MET A 138 1.50 0.99 3.20
N PHE A 139 0.54 0.32 3.84
CA PHE A 139 -0.88 0.59 3.63
C PHE A 139 -1.25 2.04 3.97
N GLY A 140 -0.84 2.51 5.14
CA GLY A 140 -1.12 3.87 5.62
C GLY A 140 -0.61 4.94 4.67
N LEU A 141 0.60 4.80 4.12
CA LEU A 141 1.12 5.71 3.11
C LEU A 141 0.23 5.77 1.86
N VAL A 142 -0.23 4.61 1.36
CA VAL A 142 -1.12 4.55 0.20
C VAL A 142 -2.47 5.19 0.51
N GLU A 143 -3.05 4.92 1.68
CA GLU A 143 -4.29 5.55 2.15
C GLU A 143 -4.16 7.08 2.21
N LEU A 144 -3.04 7.58 2.75
CA LEU A 144 -2.76 9.01 2.85
C LEU A 144 -2.56 9.66 1.48
N ILE A 145 -1.95 8.96 0.52
CA ILE A 145 -1.83 9.44 -0.87
C ILE A 145 -3.24 9.60 -1.48
N TYR A 146 -4.12 8.61 -1.34
CA TYR A 146 -5.53 8.73 -1.78
C TYR A 146 -6.24 9.90 -1.08
N LYS A 147 -6.06 10.03 0.23
CA LYS A 147 -6.74 11.04 1.06
C LYS A 147 -6.31 12.48 0.75
N TYR A 148 -5.03 12.71 0.45
CA TYR A 148 -4.47 14.07 0.35
C TYR A 148 -3.96 14.44 -1.04
N LEU A 149 -3.27 13.54 -1.75
CA LEU A 149 -2.78 13.85 -3.11
C LEU A 149 -3.92 13.77 -4.14
N PHE A 150 -4.83 12.82 -3.98
CA PHE A 150 -5.91 12.59 -4.95
C PHE A 150 -7.22 13.31 -4.60
N LYS A 151 -7.25 14.04 -3.47
CA LYS A 151 -8.45 14.64 -2.87
C LYS A 151 -9.37 15.40 -3.84
N THR A 152 -8.78 16.10 -4.80
CA THR A 152 -9.50 16.96 -5.77
C THR A 152 -9.33 16.50 -7.21
N VAL A 153 -8.79 15.29 -7.43
CA VAL A 153 -8.66 14.71 -8.76
C VAL A 153 -10.01 14.16 -9.20
N THR A 154 -10.44 14.54 -10.40
CA THR A 154 -11.68 14.05 -10.99
C THR A 154 -11.36 13.35 -12.30
N ALA A 155 -11.88 12.14 -12.49
CA ALA A 155 -11.84 11.42 -13.75
C ALA A 155 -13.28 11.25 -14.30
N PRO A 156 -13.55 11.58 -15.57
CA PRO A 156 -14.90 11.42 -16.15
C PRO A 156 -15.40 9.98 -16.11
N LYS A 157 -14.49 9.02 -16.27
CA LYS A 157 -14.72 7.58 -16.15
C LYS A 157 -13.55 6.93 -15.42
N GLN A 158 -13.77 5.71 -14.92
CA GLN A 158 -12.72 4.93 -14.27
C GLN A 158 -11.53 4.66 -15.22
N GLU A 159 -11.79 4.37 -16.50
CA GLU A 159 -10.76 4.15 -17.53
C GLU A 159 -9.90 5.40 -17.83
N ASP A 160 -10.40 6.59 -17.50
CA ASP A 160 -9.69 7.85 -17.70
C ASP A 160 -8.80 8.24 -16.50
N TRP A 161 -8.76 7.42 -15.43
CA TRP A 161 -8.07 7.73 -14.18
C TRP A 161 -6.60 8.08 -14.40
N ALA A 162 -5.85 7.20 -15.08
CA ALA A 162 -4.41 7.38 -15.27
C ALA A 162 -4.08 8.68 -16.03
N LEU A 163 -4.86 9.01 -17.06
CA LEU A 163 -4.69 10.23 -17.84
C LEU A 163 -5.07 11.47 -17.01
N SER A 164 -6.19 11.41 -16.30
CA SER A 164 -6.69 12.51 -15.46
C SER A 164 -5.70 12.83 -14.34
N LEU A 165 -5.16 11.81 -13.69
CA LEU A 165 -4.16 11.95 -12.64
C LEU A 165 -2.83 12.48 -13.18
N PHE A 166 -2.39 11.99 -14.35
CA PHE A 166 -1.18 12.47 -15.02
C PHE A 166 -1.26 13.98 -15.31
N ASP A 167 -2.38 14.42 -15.92
CA ASP A 167 -2.62 15.84 -16.20
C ASP A 167 -2.76 16.68 -14.93
N TYR A 168 -3.37 16.12 -13.89
CA TYR A 168 -3.53 16.80 -12.61
C TYR A 168 -2.18 17.06 -11.93
N ILE A 169 -1.34 16.04 -11.75
CA ILE A 169 -0.03 16.19 -11.11
C ILE A 169 0.82 17.22 -11.87
N ARG A 170 0.78 17.19 -13.21
CA ARG A 170 1.51 18.12 -14.08
C ARG A 170 1.14 19.60 -13.86
N ARG A 171 -0.12 19.88 -13.47
CA ARG A 171 -0.67 21.24 -13.40
C ARG A 171 -0.77 21.79 -11.98
N ASN A 172 -0.56 20.96 -10.96
CA ASN A 172 -0.87 21.29 -9.56
C ASN A 172 0.35 21.11 -8.64
N ASP A 173 1.53 21.56 -9.08
CA ASP A 173 2.81 21.39 -8.37
C ASP A 173 2.78 21.85 -6.89
N GLU A 174 2.34 23.08 -6.65
CA GLU A 174 2.22 23.62 -5.28
C GLU A 174 1.28 22.80 -4.40
N ALA A 175 0.18 22.29 -4.97
CA ALA A 175 -0.74 21.43 -4.24
C ALA A 175 -0.11 20.07 -3.92
N MET A 176 0.71 19.52 -4.82
CA MET A 176 1.44 18.26 -4.58
C MET A 176 2.43 18.40 -3.43
N LEU A 177 3.20 19.50 -3.38
CA LEU A 177 4.13 19.76 -2.29
C LEU A 177 3.41 19.91 -0.94
N LYS A 178 2.32 20.70 -0.90
CA LYS A 178 1.50 20.86 0.32
C LYS A 178 0.88 19.54 0.79
N SER A 179 0.33 18.75 -0.13
CA SER A 179 -0.22 17.43 0.22
C SER A 179 0.87 16.49 0.72
N SER A 180 2.06 16.51 0.13
CA SER A 180 3.20 15.73 0.61
C SER A 180 3.65 16.13 2.02
N ASP A 181 3.65 17.43 2.36
CA ASP A 181 3.95 17.89 3.72
C ASP A 181 2.92 17.36 4.73
N ILE A 182 1.62 17.45 4.39
CA ILE A 182 0.54 16.94 5.24
C ILE A 182 0.65 15.41 5.40
N ILE A 183 0.90 14.68 4.30
CA ILE A 183 1.09 13.22 4.35
C ILE A 183 2.24 12.87 5.29
N LEU A 184 3.39 13.53 5.17
CA LEU A 184 4.54 13.24 6.03
C LEU A 184 4.23 13.54 7.50
N GLN A 185 3.58 14.67 7.77
CA GLN A 185 3.21 15.06 9.12
C GLN A 185 2.24 14.05 9.74
N THR A 186 1.09 13.78 9.11
CA THR A 186 0.11 12.81 9.59
C THR A 186 0.72 11.40 9.72
N PHE A 187 1.55 10.98 8.76
CA PHE A 187 2.23 9.69 8.86
C PHE A 187 3.15 9.61 10.08
N SER A 188 3.91 10.67 10.34
CA SER A 188 4.89 10.70 11.44
C SER A 188 4.23 10.86 12.81
N ASP A 189 3.19 11.68 12.90
CA ASP A 189 2.57 12.08 14.16
C ASP A 189 1.44 11.11 14.58
N GLU A 190 0.78 10.45 13.63
CA GLU A 190 -0.40 9.61 13.90
C GLU A 190 -0.13 8.12 13.61
N TYR A 191 0.48 7.78 12.46
CA TYR A 191 0.66 6.37 12.06
C TYR A 191 1.88 5.70 12.70
N LEU A 192 3.06 6.31 12.63
CA LEU A 192 4.30 5.72 13.18
C LEU A 192 4.25 5.41 14.70
N PRO A 193 3.56 6.22 15.53
CA PRO A 193 3.45 5.96 16.96
C PRO A 193 2.53 4.81 17.35
N CYS A 194 1.72 4.29 16.42
CA CYS A 194 0.86 3.14 16.68
C CYS A 194 1.68 1.94 17.21
N THR A 195 1.16 1.28 18.24
CA THR A 195 1.80 0.16 18.94
C THR A 195 1.00 -1.14 18.85
N SER A 196 -0.22 -1.07 18.30
CA SER A 196 -1.09 -2.22 18.06
C SER A 196 -1.84 -2.11 16.73
N PHE A 197 -2.39 -3.24 16.27
CA PHE A 197 -3.23 -3.25 15.05
C PHE A 197 -4.54 -2.50 15.27
N SER A 198 -5.10 -2.53 16.48
CA SER A 198 -6.31 -1.77 16.84
C SER A 198 -6.08 -0.26 16.77
N GLU A 199 -4.99 0.25 17.34
CA GLU A 199 -4.61 1.68 17.22
C GLU A 199 -4.43 2.09 15.76
N PHE A 200 -3.78 1.24 14.96
CA PHE A 200 -3.64 1.49 13.53
C PHE A 200 -5.00 1.56 12.81
N CYS A 201 -5.93 0.65 13.12
CA CYS A 201 -7.27 0.65 12.54
C CYS A 201 -8.06 1.91 12.91
N ASP A 202 -7.88 2.44 14.13
CA ASP A 202 -8.47 3.71 14.56
C ASP A 202 -7.96 4.88 13.70
N VAL A 203 -6.63 5.06 13.69
CA VAL A 203 -5.96 6.14 12.93
C VAL A 203 -6.27 6.06 11.43
N ALA A 204 -6.30 4.85 10.87
CA ALA A 204 -6.62 4.63 9.46
C ALA A 204 -8.12 4.69 9.14
N GLY A 205 -9.00 4.89 10.13
CA GLY A 205 -10.46 4.98 9.94
C GLY A 205 -11.08 3.67 9.43
N LEU A 206 -10.54 2.53 9.85
CA LEU A 206 -10.92 1.20 9.35
C LEU A 206 -12.00 0.51 10.19
N PHE A 207 -12.45 1.08 11.32
CA PHE A 207 -13.45 0.42 12.16
C PHE A 207 -14.81 0.18 11.50
N ASN A 208 -15.15 0.94 10.46
CA ASN A 208 -16.35 0.67 9.65
C ASN A 208 -16.21 -0.61 8.80
N ASP A 209 -14.99 -0.97 8.43
CA ASP A 209 -14.67 -2.15 7.61
C ASP A 209 -14.18 -3.34 8.46
N ILE A 210 -13.65 -3.07 9.65
CA ILE A 210 -13.02 -4.01 10.58
C ILE A 210 -13.50 -3.72 12.01
N GLU A 211 -14.64 -4.30 12.40
CA GLU A 211 -15.22 -4.06 13.73
C GLU A 211 -14.34 -4.57 14.88
N ASN A 212 -13.67 -5.71 14.68
CA ASN A 212 -12.79 -6.32 15.67
C ASN A 212 -11.42 -6.65 15.04
N PRO A 213 -10.40 -5.79 15.22
CA PRO A 213 -9.07 -5.99 14.65
C PRO A 213 -8.38 -7.29 15.09
N ASP A 214 -8.55 -7.71 16.35
CA ASP A 214 -7.92 -8.91 16.88
C ASP A 214 -8.53 -10.18 16.27
N ALA A 215 -9.86 -10.23 16.19
CA ALA A 215 -10.57 -11.32 15.51
C ALA A 215 -10.24 -11.34 14.02
N PHE A 216 -10.21 -10.17 13.36
CA PHE A 216 -9.90 -10.05 11.94
C PHE A 216 -8.54 -10.67 11.58
N LEU A 217 -7.49 -10.35 12.33
CA LEU A 217 -6.16 -10.92 12.08
C LEU A 217 -6.12 -12.42 12.36
N THR A 218 -6.79 -12.86 13.42
CA THR A 218 -6.87 -14.28 13.78
C THR A 218 -7.59 -15.08 12.68
N ASP A 219 -8.76 -14.63 12.25
CA ASP A 219 -9.57 -15.29 11.23
C ASP A 219 -8.85 -15.32 9.89
N LEU A 220 -8.16 -14.23 9.52
CA LEU A 220 -7.36 -14.15 8.29
C LEU A 220 -6.23 -15.19 8.25
N LEU A 221 -5.58 -15.48 9.39
CA LEU A 221 -4.51 -16.47 9.45
C LEU A 221 -5.02 -17.91 9.54
N GLN A 222 -6.31 -18.09 9.83
CA GLN A 222 -6.98 -19.38 9.89
C GLN A 222 -7.66 -19.77 8.58
N SER A 223 -8.06 -18.79 7.75
CA SER A 223 -8.63 -19.00 6.41
C SER A 223 -7.63 -19.59 5.42
#